data_AF-A0A1M3E4V4-F1
#
_entry.id   AF-A0A1M3E4V4-F1
#
_cell.length_a   1.000
_cell.length_b   1.000
_cell.length_c   1.000
_cell.angle_alpha   90.00
_cell.angle_beta   90.00
_cell.angle_gamma   90.00
#
_symmetry.space_group_name_H-M   'P 1'
#
loop_
_entity.id
_entity.type
_entity.pdbx_description
1 polymer ?
#
loop_
_entity_poly.entity_id
_entity_poly.type
_entity_poly.pdbx_seq_one_letter_code
_entity_poly.pdbx_strand_id
1 'polypeptide(L)'
;MEVKDLKWVYDTVLSGPGMDETVKLNFSASRKLILLLTEVILIGTTIKGNALLESIDKELIKELDALRTDFLEKAKLSKLNNQLKALV
;
A
#
# COMPACT_ATOMS: atom_id res chain seq x y z
N MET A 1 -24.00 -2.59 -9.93
CA MET A 1 -22.88 -3.53 -10.13
C MET A 1 -22.67 -4.22 -8.80
N GLU A 2 -22.91 -5.52 -8.71
CA GLU A 2 -22.77 -6.22 -7.43
C GLU A 2 -21.28 -6.30 -7.03
N VAL A 3 -20.97 -6.36 -5.73
CA VAL A 3 -19.58 -6.45 -5.23
C VAL A 3 -18.85 -7.66 -5.84
N LYS A 4 -19.59 -8.73 -6.13
CA LYS A 4 -19.10 -9.93 -6.81
C LYS A 4 -18.67 -9.65 -8.26
N ASP A 5 -19.35 -8.72 -8.93
CA ASP A 5 -18.99 -8.26 -10.27
C ASP A 5 -17.69 -7.45 -10.28
N LEU A 6 -17.41 -6.73 -9.18
CA LEU A 6 -16.21 -5.90 -9.11
C LEU A 6 -14.97 -6.74 -8.84
N LYS A 7 -15.09 -7.79 -8.01
CA LYS A 7 -13.97 -8.67 -7.69
C LYS A 7 -13.45 -9.42 -8.91
N TRP A 8 -14.31 -10.00 -9.76
CA TRP A 8 -13.84 -10.75 -10.94
C TRP A 8 -13.13 -9.83 -11.95
N VAL A 9 -13.56 -8.57 -12.05
CA VAL A 9 -12.89 -7.58 -12.91
C VAL A 9 -11.47 -7.35 -12.39
N TYR A 10 -11.30 -7.15 -11.08
CA TYR A 10 -9.96 -7.00 -10.50
C TYR A 10 -9.11 -8.26 -10.64
N ASP A 11 -9.65 -9.44 -10.36
CA ASP A 11 -8.93 -10.71 -10.55
C ASP A 11 -8.43 -10.84 -12.00
N THR A 12 -9.27 -10.50 -12.98
CA THR A 12 -8.93 -10.58 -14.41
C THR A 12 -7.84 -9.56 -14.79
N VAL A 13 -7.95 -8.32 -14.32
CA VAL A 13 -6.97 -7.26 -14.60
C VAL A 13 -5.62 -7.60 -13.96
N LEU A 14 -5.62 -8.07 -12.72
CA LEU A 14 -4.41 -8.45 -11.99
C LEU A 14 -3.75 -9.72 -12.57
N SER A 15 -4.52 -10.58 -13.23
CA SER A 15 -4.01 -11.75 -13.97
C SER A 15 -3.53 -11.42 -15.39
N GLY A 16 -3.56 -10.14 -15.78
CA GLY A 16 -3.14 -9.69 -17.10
C GLY A 16 -1.64 -9.89 -17.34
N PRO A 17 -1.21 -10.06 -18.61
CA PRO A 17 0.20 -10.16 -18.94
C PRO A 17 0.95 -8.89 -18.50
N GLY A 18 2.11 -9.05 -17.88
CA GLY A 18 2.96 -7.95 -17.41
C GLY A 18 2.69 -7.50 -15.97
N MET A 19 1.67 -8.02 -15.30
CA MET A 19 1.35 -7.61 -13.91
C MET A 19 2.36 -8.11 -12.86
N ASP A 20 3.12 -9.16 -13.19
CA ASP A 20 4.23 -9.68 -12.38
C ASP A 20 5.59 -9.05 -12.74
N GLU A 21 5.63 -8.13 -13.71
CA GLU A 21 6.89 -7.51 -14.13
C GLU A 21 7.38 -6.50 -13.09
N THR A 22 8.64 -6.61 -12.70
CA THR A 22 9.28 -5.63 -11.83
C THR A 22 9.65 -4.36 -12.60
N VAL A 23 9.10 -3.22 -12.19
CA VAL A 23 9.39 -1.91 -12.80
C VAL A 23 10.30 -1.08 -11.89
N LYS A 24 11.32 -0.43 -12.47
CA LYS A 24 12.13 0.56 -11.75
C LYS A 24 11.42 1.90 -11.70
N LEU A 25 11.07 2.35 -10.49
CA LEU A 25 10.39 3.62 -10.27
C LEU A 25 11.30 4.60 -9.51
N ASN A 26 11.52 5.79 -10.08
CA ASN A 26 12.20 6.89 -9.40
C ASN A 26 11.16 7.79 -8.74
N PHE A 27 11.22 7.95 -7.42
CA PHE A 27 10.24 8.69 -6.64
C PHE A 27 10.91 9.73 -5.75
N SER A 28 10.42 10.97 -5.81
CA SER A 28 10.86 12.07 -4.94
C SER A 28 9.63 12.77 -4.38
N ALA A 29 9.60 12.95 -3.07
CA ALA A 29 8.45 13.51 -2.36
C ALA A 29 8.90 14.27 -1.11
N SER A 30 8.06 15.20 -0.65
CA SER A 30 8.30 15.89 0.62
C SER A 30 8.11 14.93 1.81
N ARG A 31 8.78 15.20 2.93
CA ARG A 31 8.61 14.43 4.18
C ARG A 31 7.15 14.40 4.65
N LYS A 32 6.39 15.48 4.43
CA LYS A 32 4.95 15.53 4.73
C LYS A 32 4.16 14.52 3.91
N LEU A 33 4.43 14.46 2.60
CA LEU A 33 3.77 13.52 1.70
C LEU A 33 4.13 12.07 2.03
N ILE A 34 5.40 11.80 2.35
CA ILE A 34 5.81 10.46 2.80
C ILE A 34 5.06 10.04 4.06
N LEU A 35 4.98 10.92 5.07
CA LEU A 35 4.26 10.62 6.30
C LEU A 35 2.77 10.30 6.03
N LEU A 36 2.11 11.16 5.24
CA LEU A 36 0.71 10.93 4.84
C LEU A 36 0.53 9.62 4.09
N LEU A 37 1.39 9.35 3.09
CA LEU A 37 1.32 8.13 2.30
C LEU A 37 1.47 6.89 3.16
N THR A 38 2.38 6.93 4.14
CA THR A 38 2.58 5.78 5.04
C THR A 38 1.36 5.50 5.90
N GLU A 39 0.64 6.54 6.33
CA GLU A 39 -0.61 6.39 7.09
C GLU A 39 -1.75 5.86 6.22
N VAL A 40 -1.88 6.39 4.99
CA VAL A 40 -2.87 5.90 4.02
C VAL A 40 -2.65 4.43 3.68
N ILE A 41 -1.40 4.00 3.51
CA ILE A 41 -1.08 2.57 3.29
C ILE A 41 -1.51 1.73 4.49
N LEU A 42 -1.19 2.14 5.72
CA LEU A 42 -1.58 1.41 6.93
C LEU A 42 -3.09 1.27 7.06
N ILE A 43 -3.84 2.35 6.83
CA ILE A 43 -5.31 2.33 6.86
C ILE A 43 -5.84 1.42 5.74
N GLY A 44 -5.31 1.57 4.53
CA GLY A 44 -5.68 0.77 3.37
C GLY A 44 -5.51 -0.72 3.60
N THR A 45 -4.39 -1.16 4.18
CA THR A 45 -4.15 -2.59 4.46
C THR A 45 -5.01 -3.13 5.62
N THR A 46 -5.62 -2.26 6.43
CA THR A 46 -6.43 -2.64 7.60
C THR A 46 -7.93 -2.69 7.30
N ILE A 47 -8.43 -1.87 6.35
CA ILE A 47 -9.85 -1.81 6.01
C ILE A 47 -10.26 -3.03 5.17
N LYS A 48 -11.30 -3.75 5.62
CA LYS A 48 -12.00 -4.79 4.84
C LYS A 48 -13.16 -4.17 4.06
N GLY A 49 -13.49 -4.69 2.87
CA GLY A 49 -14.61 -4.19 2.05
C GLY A 49 -14.21 -3.49 0.75
N ASN A 50 -12.92 -3.45 0.41
CA ASN A 50 -12.45 -3.00 -0.91
C ASN A 50 -12.19 -4.22 -1.80
N ALA A 51 -12.96 -4.36 -2.88
CA ALA A 51 -12.89 -5.52 -3.77
C ALA A 51 -11.50 -5.73 -4.43
N LEU A 52 -10.71 -4.66 -4.60
CA LEU A 52 -9.32 -4.77 -5.07
C LEU A 52 -8.41 -5.34 -3.98
N LEU A 53 -8.50 -4.82 -2.75
CA LEU A 53 -7.68 -5.33 -1.64
C LEU A 53 -8.05 -6.77 -1.26
N GLU A 54 -9.29 -7.19 -1.53
CA GLU A 54 -9.77 -8.56 -1.33
C GLU A 54 -9.41 -9.53 -2.48
N SER A 55 -8.95 -9.01 -3.63
CA SER A 55 -8.45 -9.80 -4.76
C SER A 55 -6.91 -9.91 -4.79
N ILE A 56 -6.21 -9.04 -4.06
CA ILE A 56 -4.75 -9.05 -3.97
C ILE A 56 -4.24 -10.13 -3.01
N ASP A 57 -3.15 -10.80 -3.39
CA ASP A 57 -2.47 -11.78 -2.55
C ASP A 57 -1.88 -11.16 -1.28
N LYS A 58 -1.91 -11.95 -0.19
CA LYS A 58 -1.37 -11.51 1.10
C LYS A 58 0.13 -11.18 1.04
N GLU A 59 0.86 -11.73 0.08
CA GLU A 59 2.28 -11.44 -0.13
C GLU A 59 2.48 -10.01 -0.64
N LEU A 60 1.69 -9.57 -1.63
CA LEU A 60 1.70 -8.19 -2.10
C LEU A 60 1.32 -7.19 -0.99
N ILE A 61 0.43 -7.57 -0.07
CA ILE A 61 0.11 -6.74 1.11
C ILE A 61 1.33 -6.61 2.04
N LYS A 62 2.10 -7.69 2.25
CA LYS A 62 3.33 -7.64 3.05
C LYS A 62 4.41 -6.80 2.36
N GLU A 63 4.54 -6.91 1.05
CA GLU A 63 5.46 -6.07 0.27
C GLU A 63 5.09 -4.59 0.37
N LEU A 64 3.79 -4.27 0.35
CA LEU A 64 3.30 -2.91 0.54
C LEU A 64 3.62 -2.36 1.96
N ASP A 65 3.49 -3.19 2.99
CA ASP A 65 3.91 -2.84 4.36
C ASP A 65 5.43 -2.67 4.51
N ALA A 66 6.22 -3.46 3.77
CA ALA A 66 7.67 -3.30 3.70
C ALA A 66 8.04 -1.98 3.00
N LEU A 67 7.36 -1.65 1.89
CA LEU A 67 7.53 -0.37 1.18
C LEU A 67 7.20 0.82 2.08
N ARG A 68 6.14 0.73 2.88
CA ARG A 68 5.81 1.75 3.90
C ARG A 68 6.98 1.99 4.84
N THR A 69 7.59 0.91 5.33
CA THR A 69 8.71 0.97 6.28
C THR A 69 9.95 1.60 5.62
N ASP A 70 10.26 1.19 4.39
CA ASP A 70 11.37 1.74 3.59
C ASP A 70 11.21 3.24 3.32
N PHE A 71 10.00 3.72 3.02
CA PHE A 71 9.73 5.15 2.86
C PHE A 71 9.98 5.95 4.14
N LEU A 72 9.55 5.42 5.30
CA LEU A 72 9.84 6.07 6.59
C LEU A 72 11.33 6.13 6.88
N GLU A 73 12.07 5.06 6.60
CA GLU A 73 13.52 5.00 6.80
C GLU A 73 14.26 5.98 5.88
N LYS A 74 13.99 5.94 4.58
CA LYS A 74 14.60 6.85 3.58
C LYS A 74 14.31 8.32 3.86
N ALA A 75 13.10 8.64 4.33
CA ALA A 75 12.73 10.00 4.73
C ALA A 75 13.22 10.40 6.13
N LYS A 76 13.87 9.48 6.87
CA LYS A 76 14.32 9.64 8.26
C LYS A 76 13.16 10.05 9.18
N LEU A 77 12.01 9.41 9.02
CA LEU A 77 10.76 9.70 9.73
C LEU A 77 10.36 8.59 10.71
N SER A 78 11.01 7.42 10.72
CA SER A 78 10.61 6.28 11.55
C SER A 78 10.45 6.64 13.03
N LYS A 79 11.41 7.39 13.60
CA LYS A 79 11.33 7.85 14.99
C LYS A 79 10.13 8.78 15.24
N LEU A 80 9.94 9.78 14.37
CA LEU A 80 8.83 10.73 14.48
C LEU A 80 7.48 10.00 14.39
N ASN A 81 7.35 9.08 13.44
CA ASN A 81 6.14 8.28 13.27
C ASN A 81 5.80 7.48 14.54
N ASN A 82 6.80 6.84 15.15
CA ASN A 82 6.60 6.11 16.41
C ASN A 82 6.18 7.03 17.57
N GLN A 83 6.76 8.23 17.64
CA GLN A 83 6.35 9.21 18.65
C GLN A 83 4.90 9.67 18.45
N LEU A 84 4.47 9.90 17.20
CA LEU A 84 3.09 10.26 16.88
C LEU A 84 2.12 9.14 17.24
N LYS A 85 2.46 7.87 16.96
CA LYS A 85 1.65 6.71 17.34
C LYS A 85 1.51 6.52 18.86
N ALA A 86 2.46 7.02 19.64
CA ALA A 86 2.39 6.97 21.10
C ALA A 86 1.54 8.10 21.71
N LEU A 87 1.11 9.08 20.90
CA LEU A 87 0.29 10.20 21.32
C LEU A 87 -1.21 10.00 21.05
N VAL A 88 -1.57 8.95 20.31
CA VAL A 88 -2.93 8.56 19.94
C VAL A 88 -3.25 7.23 20.59
#